data_AF-E0UEW8-F1
#
_entry.id   AF-E0UEW8-F1
#
_cell.length_a   1.000
_cell.length_b   1.000
_cell.length_c   1.000
_cell.angle_alpha   90.00
_cell.angle_beta   90.00
_cell.angle_gamma   90.00
#
_symmetry.space_group_name_H-M   'P 1'
#
loop_
_entity.id
_entity.type
_entity.pdbx_description
1 polymer ?
#
loop_
_entity_poly.entity_id
_entity_poly.type
_entity_poly.pdbx_seq_one_letter_code
_entity_poly.pdbx_strand_id
1 'polypeptide(L)'
;MSQNPQTPSNPNFLGALAGLIGILGIFLYFTGWIYRWSYFGYFELEIISLNFPLESFLIVPIQVFFGNFITTIKALFAIIITPFLIKFTLWLLSPNSSNITFLKKLHRWIIFQKLRQIIATLFNQIFKDLIIVSWLLIVLFWLAQSQGYQDARRDALNSSSTLSVVAVVSSNEKLALGRQLDDIFADPSLKGYRIIGDQELFDKIRGRELNDTTNPNQPIVWRLLLQTDSWVYIFPALPPNSKSNQRPPVLAISTADGRIQFLILSRPKMN
;
A
#
# COMPACT_ATOMS: atom_id res chain seq x y z
N MET A 1 -12.48 -2.42 67.28
CA MET A 1 -13.14 -2.24 65.97
C MET A 1 -12.40 -1.13 65.23
N SER A 2 -11.76 -1.44 64.11
CA SER A 2 -11.21 -0.44 63.18
C SER A 2 -11.37 -1.01 61.78
N GLN A 3 -12.46 -0.63 61.11
CA GLN A 3 -12.69 -0.98 59.71
C GLN A 3 -11.78 -0.11 58.85
N ASN A 4 -10.86 -0.74 58.12
CA ASN A 4 -10.16 -0.11 57.02
C ASN A 4 -11.18 0.18 55.91
N PRO A 5 -11.25 1.40 55.34
CA PRO A 5 -12.11 1.66 54.21
C PRO A 5 -11.53 0.94 52.98
N GLN A 6 -12.19 -0.14 52.56
CA GLN A 6 -11.98 -0.73 51.24
C GLN A 6 -12.53 0.25 50.21
N THR A 7 -11.67 0.96 49.51
CA THR A 7 -12.03 1.72 48.31
C THR A 7 -12.44 0.72 47.23
N PRO A 8 -13.69 0.70 46.75
CA PRO A 8 -14.03 -0.12 45.60
C PRO A 8 -13.39 0.52 44.36
N SER A 9 -12.36 -0.11 43.82
CA SER A 9 -11.89 0.18 42.47
C SER A 9 -13.00 -0.27 41.51
N ASN A 10 -13.91 0.63 41.14
CA ASN A 10 -14.75 0.43 39.98
C ASN A 10 -13.86 0.67 38.75
N PRO A 11 -13.37 -0.37 38.04
CA PRO A 11 -12.67 -0.13 36.78
C PRO A 11 -13.67 0.53 35.84
N ASN A 12 -13.31 1.71 35.33
CA ASN A 12 -14.12 2.44 34.36
C ASN A 12 -14.06 1.71 33.00
N PHE A 13 -14.76 0.58 32.92
CA PHE A 13 -14.72 -0.39 31.83
C PHE A 13 -15.08 0.23 30.49
N LEU A 14 -16.07 1.13 30.47
CA LEU A 14 -16.49 1.85 29.26
C LEU A 14 -15.39 2.78 28.76
N GLY A 15 -14.69 3.48 29.67
CA GLY A 15 -13.54 4.31 29.31
C GLY A 15 -12.37 3.50 28.75
N ALA A 16 -12.08 2.34 29.36
CA ALA A 16 -11.05 1.43 28.87
C ALA A 16 -11.39 0.84 27.49
N LEU A 17 -12.65 0.44 27.28
CA LEU A 17 -13.14 -0.06 25.99
C LEU A 17 -13.07 1.02 24.91
N ALA A 18 -13.52 2.25 25.19
CA ALA A 18 -13.44 3.38 24.26
C ALA A 18 -11.98 3.70 23.88
N GLY A 19 -11.07 3.67 24.85
CA GLY A 19 -9.64 3.83 24.60
C GLY A 19 -9.06 2.73 23.69
N LEU A 20 -9.44 1.48 23.93
CA LEU A 20 -9.01 0.35 23.08
C LEU A 20 -9.55 0.48 21.65
N ILE A 21 -10.81 0.85 21.47
CA ILE A 21 -11.41 1.07 20.15
C ILE A 21 -10.72 2.23 19.43
N GLY A 22 -10.42 3.33 20.14
CA GLY A 22 -9.70 4.46 19.58
C GLY A 22 -8.30 4.09 19.08
N ILE A 23 -7.53 3.36 19.91
CA ILE A 23 -6.19 2.89 19.52
C ILE A 23 -6.28 1.91 18.35
N LEU A 24 -7.24 0.99 18.36
CA LEU A 24 -7.49 0.06 17.27
C LEU A 24 -7.78 0.83 15.97
N GLY A 25 -8.65 1.83 16.01
CA GLY A 25 -8.97 2.68 14.86
C GLY A 25 -7.73 3.39 14.28
N ILE A 26 -6.87 3.94 15.13
CA ILE A 26 -5.62 4.59 14.72
C ILE A 26 -4.69 3.58 14.03
N PHE A 27 -4.51 2.40 14.61
CA PHE A 27 -3.65 1.37 14.03
C PHE A 27 -4.20 0.81 12.72
N LEU A 28 -5.51 0.59 12.63
CA LEU A 28 -6.16 0.17 11.39
C LEU A 28 -5.99 1.24 10.31
N TYR A 29 -6.25 2.51 10.61
CA TYR A 29 -6.05 3.60 9.67
C TYR A 29 -4.60 3.68 9.18
N PHE A 30 -3.63 3.61 10.11
CA PHE A 30 -2.20 3.60 9.77
C PHE A 30 -1.85 2.42 8.83
N THR A 31 -2.29 1.21 9.16
CA THR A 31 -2.10 0.02 8.31
C THR A 31 -2.71 0.20 6.92
N GLY A 32 -3.93 0.72 6.84
CA GLY A 32 -4.60 0.96 5.55
C GLY A 32 -3.90 2.02 4.72
N TRP A 33 -3.40 3.08 5.36
CA TRP A 33 -2.63 4.14 4.70
C TRP A 33 -1.34 3.59 4.10
N ILE A 34 -0.55 2.85 4.88
CA ILE A 34 0.71 2.26 4.39
C ILE A 34 0.44 1.24 3.28
N TYR A 35 -0.60 0.43 3.40
CA TYR A 35 -0.99 -0.49 2.33
C TYR A 35 -1.25 0.26 1.03
N ARG A 36 -2.12 1.29 1.06
CA ARG A 36 -2.50 2.04 -0.14
C ARG A 36 -1.30 2.79 -0.71
N TRP A 37 -0.50 3.42 0.14
CA TRP A 37 0.75 4.05 -0.26
C TRP A 37 1.66 3.07 -1.00
N SER A 38 1.85 1.86 -0.47
CA SER A 38 2.68 0.85 -1.13
C SER A 38 2.04 0.27 -2.39
N TYR A 39 0.71 0.12 -2.42
CA TYR A 39 -0.03 -0.42 -3.55
C TYR A 39 -0.01 0.55 -4.74
N PHE A 40 -0.42 1.81 -4.54
CA PHE A 40 -0.44 2.81 -5.59
C PHE A 40 0.95 3.35 -5.94
N GLY A 41 1.87 3.37 -4.98
CA GLY A 41 3.28 3.69 -5.23
C GLY A 41 3.97 2.69 -6.16
N TYR A 42 3.50 1.43 -6.24
CA TYR A 42 3.96 0.49 -7.26
C TYR A 42 3.65 1.01 -8.68
N PHE A 43 2.50 1.65 -8.86
CA PHE A 43 2.05 2.24 -10.12
C PHE A 43 2.54 3.69 -10.30
N GLU A 44 3.49 4.14 -9.49
CA GLU A 44 4.05 5.50 -9.50
C GLU A 44 2.99 6.59 -9.25
N LEU A 45 1.89 6.22 -8.59
CA LEU A 45 0.84 7.14 -8.17
C LEU A 45 1.02 7.52 -6.70
N GLU A 46 1.00 8.82 -6.44
CA GLU A 46 1.01 9.35 -5.08
C GLU A 46 -0.39 9.27 -4.47
N ILE A 47 -0.50 8.65 -3.30
CA ILE A 47 -1.78 8.51 -2.60
C ILE A 47 -2.46 9.86 -2.30
N ILE A 48 -1.69 10.92 -2.04
CA ILE A 48 -2.23 12.26 -1.77
C ILE A 48 -2.88 12.90 -3.01
N SER A 49 -2.57 12.41 -4.21
CA SER A 49 -3.21 12.84 -5.46
C SER A 49 -4.53 12.11 -5.73
N LEU A 50 -4.78 11.01 -5.01
CA LEU A 50 -5.95 10.16 -5.17
C LEU A 50 -6.96 10.44 -4.07
N ASN A 51 -8.18 10.83 -4.45
CA ASN A 51 -9.24 11.12 -3.49
C ASN A 51 -9.87 9.82 -3.00
N PHE A 52 -9.43 9.31 -1.85
CA PHE A 52 -10.02 8.13 -1.19
C PHE A 52 -10.89 8.53 0.01
N PRO A 53 -12.08 7.92 0.16
CA PRO A 53 -12.88 8.10 1.36
C PRO A 53 -12.21 7.42 2.56
N LEU A 54 -12.40 7.96 3.77
CA LEU A 54 -11.72 7.53 4.99
C LEU A 54 -12.01 6.06 5.34
N GLU A 55 -13.23 5.61 5.09
CA GLU A 55 -13.71 4.24 5.32
C GLU A 55 -12.87 3.22 4.56
N SER A 56 -12.38 3.61 3.39
CA SER A 56 -11.54 2.78 2.52
C SER A 56 -10.19 2.43 3.17
N PHE A 57 -9.71 3.26 4.09
CA PHE A 57 -8.49 3.01 4.86
C PHE A 57 -8.73 2.07 6.05
N LEU A 58 -9.96 1.98 6.55
CA LEU A 58 -10.29 1.10 7.68
C LEU A 58 -10.62 -0.34 7.23
N ILE A 59 -11.06 -0.51 5.99
CA ILE A 59 -11.42 -1.84 5.42
C ILE A 59 -10.19 -2.60 4.93
N VAL A 60 -9.27 -1.92 4.25
CA VAL A 60 -8.05 -2.52 3.66
C VAL A 60 -7.21 -3.35 4.65
N PRO A 61 -7.02 -2.97 5.93
CA PRO A 61 -6.34 -3.78 6.92
C PRO A 61 -6.86 -5.22 7.02
N ILE A 62 -8.14 -5.47 6.74
CA ILE A 62 -8.70 -6.82 6.71
C ILE A 62 -7.93 -7.68 5.70
N GLN A 63 -7.59 -7.13 4.53
CA GLN A 63 -6.78 -7.82 3.52
C GLN A 63 -5.33 -8.02 3.97
N VAL A 64 -4.77 -7.08 4.75
CA VAL A 64 -3.42 -7.20 5.32
C VAL A 64 -3.32 -8.38 6.29
N PHE A 65 -4.32 -8.54 7.15
CA PHE A 65 -4.30 -9.59 8.18
C PHE A 65 -4.91 -10.92 7.71
N PHE A 66 -5.89 -10.88 6.81
CA PHE A 66 -6.73 -12.03 6.45
C PHE A 66 -6.88 -12.26 4.94
N GLY A 67 -6.13 -11.55 4.09
CA GLY A 67 -6.30 -11.62 2.63
C GLY A 67 -6.04 -13.00 2.02
N ASN A 68 -5.06 -13.75 2.53
CA ASN A 68 -4.84 -15.15 2.17
C ASN A 68 -4.25 -15.95 3.35
N PHE A 69 -4.13 -17.26 3.17
CA PHE A 69 -3.61 -18.15 4.23
C PHE A 69 -2.17 -17.81 4.64
N ILE A 70 -1.30 -17.47 3.67
CA ILE A 70 0.10 -17.14 3.92
C ILE A 70 0.23 -15.80 4.65
N THR A 71 -0.58 -14.80 4.32
CA THR A 71 -0.57 -13.48 4.96
C THR A 71 -1.08 -13.59 6.38
N THR A 72 -2.09 -14.43 6.62
CA THR A 72 -2.57 -14.74 7.96
C THR A 72 -1.46 -15.37 8.80
N ILE A 73 -0.71 -16.34 8.26
CA ILE A 73 0.44 -16.93 8.95
C ILE A 73 1.52 -15.88 9.23
N LYS A 74 1.85 -15.01 8.27
CA LYS A 74 2.83 -13.92 8.45
C LYS A 74 2.39 -12.97 9.57
N ALA A 75 1.11 -12.60 9.61
CA ALA A 75 0.54 -11.75 10.65
C ALA A 75 0.61 -12.41 12.03
N LEU A 76 0.25 -13.71 12.13
CA LEU A 76 0.35 -14.47 13.37
C LEU A 76 1.80 -14.53 13.87
N PHE A 77 2.75 -14.81 12.97
CA PHE A 77 4.18 -14.82 13.31
C PHE A 77 4.65 -13.44 13.79
N ALA A 78 4.21 -12.36 13.12
CA ALA A 78 4.50 -11.00 13.52
C ALA A 78 3.94 -10.68 14.93
N ILE A 79 2.72 -11.12 15.25
CA ILE A 79 2.11 -10.94 16.58
C ILE A 79 2.92 -11.69 17.66
N ILE A 80 3.43 -12.89 17.36
CA ILE A 80 4.21 -13.69 18.32
C ILE A 80 5.61 -13.08 18.54
N ILE A 81 6.27 -12.63 17.48
CA ILE A 81 7.65 -12.14 17.55
C ILE A 81 7.74 -10.72 18.14
N THR A 82 6.70 -9.89 17.98
CA THR A 82 6.71 -8.49 18.43
C THR A 82 6.92 -8.35 19.94
N PRO A 83 6.19 -9.07 20.83
CA PRO A 83 6.46 -9.06 22.27
C PRO A 83 7.88 -9.47 22.63
N PHE A 84 8.46 -10.42 21.90
CA PHE A 84 9.84 -10.84 22.11
C PHE A 84 10.82 -9.70 21.76
N LEU A 85 10.64 -9.04 20.62
CA LEU A 85 11.46 -7.89 20.20
C LEU A 85 11.33 -6.70 21.14
N ILE A 86 10.12 -6.41 21.63
CA ILE A 86 9.87 -5.38 22.64
C ILE A 86 10.61 -5.72 23.93
N LYS A 87 10.42 -6.94 24.48
CA LYS A 87 11.10 -7.36 25.71
C LYS A 87 12.62 -7.33 25.56
N PHE A 88 13.13 -7.78 24.42
CA PHE A 88 14.55 -7.77 24.11
C PHE A 88 15.11 -6.33 24.07
N THR A 89 14.40 -5.41 23.41
CA THR A 89 14.79 -3.99 23.32
C THR A 89 14.76 -3.31 24.69
N LEU A 90 13.70 -3.54 25.46
CA LEU A 90 13.58 -3.04 26.83
C LEU A 90 14.68 -3.59 27.74
N TRP A 91 15.00 -4.88 27.61
CA TRP A 91 16.12 -5.49 28.34
C TRP A 91 17.45 -4.85 27.96
N LEU A 92 17.71 -4.66 26.65
CA LEU A 92 18.94 -4.07 26.14
C LEU A 92 19.17 -2.65 26.69
N LEU A 93 18.07 -1.91 26.88
CA LEU A 93 18.04 -0.55 27.40
C LEU A 93 17.85 -0.48 28.92
N SER A 94 17.69 -1.62 29.59
CA SER A 94 17.66 -1.65 31.05
C SER A 94 19.08 -1.53 31.62
N PRO A 95 19.25 -0.99 32.83
CA PRO A 95 20.56 -0.96 33.49
C PRO A 95 21.04 -2.34 33.97
N ASN A 96 20.21 -3.39 33.86
CA ASN A 96 20.50 -4.69 34.42
C ASN A 96 21.35 -5.54 33.46
N SER A 97 22.51 -6.02 33.91
CA SER A 97 23.44 -6.77 33.06
C SER A 97 23.07 -8.25 32.96
N SER A 98 22.98 -8.80 31.74
CA SER A 98 22.81 -10.25 31.54
C SER A 98 24.07 -11.05 31.88
N ASN A 99 23.90 -12.30 32.29
CA ASN A 99 25.00 -13.23 32.54
C ASN A 99 25.63 -13.86 31.27
N ILE A 100 24.99 -13.74 30.11
CA ILE A 100 25.44 -14.34 28.85
C ILE A 100 26.54 -13.47 28.21
N THR A 101 27.68 -14.06 27.87
CA THR A 101 28.91 -13.38 27.39
C THR A 101 28.73 -12.57 26.10
N PHE A 102 28.00 -13.11 25.11
CA PHE A 102 27.69 -12.39 23.86
C PHE A 102 26.82 -11.15 24.13
N LEU A 103 25.77 -11.33 24.93
CA LEU A 103 24.85 -10.26 25.32
C LEU A 103 25.53 -9.18 26.17
N LYS A 104 26.54 -9.53 26.99
CA LYS A 104 27.40 -8.55 27.70
C LYS A 104 28.18 -7.65 26.74
N LYS A 105 28.65 -8.17 25.60
CA LYS A 105 29.42 -7.38 24.60
C LYS A 105 28.51 -6.39 23.88
N LEU A 106 27.32 -6.83 23.45
CA LEU A 106 26.32 -5.96 22.84
C LEU A 106 25.83 -4.89 23.83
N HIS A 107 25.59 -5.28 25.08
CA HIS A 107 25.18 -4.37 26.14
C HIS A 107 26.30 -3.39 26.55
N ARG A 108 27.57 -3.64 26.26
CA ARG A 108 28.68 -2.70 26.54
C ARG A 108 28.96 -1.70 25.42
N TRP A 109 28.21 -1.75 24.33
CA TRP A 109 28.39 -0.79 23.24
C TRP A 109 28.09 0.65 23.69
N ILE A 110 28.97 1.58 23.29
CA ILE A 110 28.96 2.99 23.70
C ILE A 110 27.63 3.67 23.36
N ILE A 111 27.03 3.31 22.21
CA ILE A 111 25.72 3.83 21.78
C ILE A 111 24.63 3.48 22.81
N PHE A 112 24.55 2.22 23.23
CA PHE A 112 23.57 1.78 24.23
C PHE A 112 23.85 2.33 25.63
N GLN A 113 25.10 2.66 25.96
CA GLN A 113 25.42 3.35 27.21
C GLN A 113 24.88 4.79 27.22
N LYS A 114 25.11 5.56 26.15
CA LYS A 114 24.56 6.92 26.01
C LYS A 114 23.04 6.93 26.01
N LEU A 115 22.41 6.02 25.25
CA LEU A 115 20.96 5.86 25.25
C LEU A 115 20.42 5.57 26.65
N ARG A 116 21.05 4.69 27.42
CA ARG A 116 20.64 4.41 28.80
C ARG A 116 20.74 5.60 29.74
N GLN A 117 21.78 6.41 29.61
CA GLN A 117 21.92 7.64 30.39
C GLN A 117 20.79 8.63 30.08
N ILE A 118 20.42 8.78 28.81
CA ILE A 118 19.28 9.62 28.38
C ILE A 118 17.94 9.06 28.88
N ILE A 119 17.77 7.73 28.86
CA ILE A 119 16.55 7.07 29.33
C ILE A 119 16.40 7.21 30.84
N ALA A 120 17.49 7.10 31.60
CA ALA A 120 17.48 7.26 33.04
C ALA A 120 17.13 8.69 33.48
N THR A 121 17.37 9.70 32.63
CA THR A 121 17.03 11.10 32.91
C THR A 121 15.64 11.50 32.44
N LEU A 122 15.05 10.79 31.47
CA LEU A 122 13.66 10.97 31.03
C LEU A 122 12.69 10.14 31.88
N PHE A 123 11.39 10.50 31.91
CA PHE A 123 10.36 9.72 32.59
C PHE A 123 10.35 8.28 32.06
N ASN A 124 10.88 7.34 32.85
CA ASN A 124 11.06 5.92 32.52
C ASN A 124 9.80 5.23 31.95
N GLN A 125 8.61 5.74 32.25
CA GLN A 125 7.35 5.18 31.77
C GLN A 125 7.05 5.58 30.31
N ILE A 126 7.15 6.87 29.97
CA ILE A 126 6.87 7.38 28.61
C ILE A 126 7.79 6.71 27.59
N PHE A 127 9.05 6.50 27.96
CA PHE A 127 10.02 5.88 27.06
C PHE A 127 9.72 4.40 26.78
N LYS A 128 9.23 3.66 27.78
CA LYS A 128 8.78 2.26 27.59
C LYS A 128 7.59 2.20 26.65
N ASP A 129 6.61 3.07 26.85
CA ASP A 129 5.41 3.15 26.02
C ASP A 129 5.77 3.54 24.58
N LEU A 130 6.72 4.48 24.41
CA LEU A 130 7.25 4.85 23.10
C LEU A 130 7.92 3.68 22.38
N ILE A 131 8.74 2.87 23.07
CA ILE A 131 9.34 1.66 22.48
C ILE A 131 8.27 0.68 22.02
N ILE A 132 7.26 0.45 22.87
CA ILE A 132 6.16 -0.47 22.56
C ILE A 132 5.43 0.01 21.31
N VAL A 133 4.98 1.27 21.29
CA VAL A 133 4.28 1.87 20.14
C VAL A 133 5.17 1.85 18.89
N SER A 134 6.46 2.16 19.01
CA SER A 134 7.40 2.16 17.87
C SER A 134 7.51 0.77 17.23
N TRP A 135 7.66 -0.28 18.04
CA TRP A 135 7.71 -1.65 17.52
C TRP A 135 6.39 -2.07 16.88
N LEU A 136 5.26 -1.71 17.48
CA LEU A 136 3.93 -1.96 16.89
C LEU A 136 3.82 -1.29 15.53
N LEU A 137 4.17 -0.01 15.41
CA LEU A 137 4.13 0.71 14.13
C LEU A 137 5.09 0.14 13.10
N ILE A 138 6.32 -0.26 13.47
CA ILE A 138 7.29 -0.88 12.56
C ILE A 138 6.71 -2.19 11.98
N VAL A 139 6.12 -3.02 12.82
CA VAL A 139 5.57 -4.31 12.41
C VAL A 139 4.34 -4.12 11.53
N LEU A 140 3.43 -3.21 11.92
CA LEU A 140 2.27 -2.84 11.10
C LEU A 140 2.69 -2.27 9.75
N PHE A 141 3.71 -1.41 9.73
CA PHE A 141 4.29 -0.86 8.50
C PHE A 141 4.82 -1.97 7.59
N TRP A 142 5.63 -2.89 8.14
CA TRP A 142 6.21 -3.99 7.37
C TRP A 142 5.15 -4.92 6.78
N LEU A 143 4.12 -5.29 7.57
CA LEU A 143 3.01 -6.10 7.09
C LEU A 143 2.24 -5.39 5.97
N ALA A 144 1.84 -4.14 6.20
CA ALA A 144 1.05 -3.36 5.26
C ALA A 144 1.80 -3.09 3.95
N GLN A 145 3.07 -2.68 4.04
CA GLN A 145 3.91 -2.39 2.88
C GLN A 145 4.15 -3.67 2.08
N SER A 146 4.53 -4.77 2.74
CA SER A 146 4.78 -6.03 2.04
C SER A 146 3.54 -6.53 1.31
N GLN A 147 2.38 -6.42 1.96
CA GLN A 147 1.12 -6.85 1.36
C GLN A 147 0.67 -5.94 0.21
N GLY A 148 0.71 -4.62 0.39
CA GLY A 148 0.36 -3.66 -0.65
C GLY A 148 1.20 -3.83 -1.91
N TYR A 149 2.51 -4.05 -1.75
CA TYR A 149 3.40 -4.36 -2.86
C TYR A 149 3.07 -5.68 -3.56
N GLN A 150 2.79 -6.74 -2.79
CA GLN A 150 2.48 -8.07 -3.35
C GLN A 150 1.16 -8.05 -4.12
N ASP A 151 0.14 -7.39 -3.59
CA ASP A 151 -1.15 -7.23 -4.26
C ASP A 151 -1.02 -6.38 -5.52
N ALA A 152 -0.31 -5.24 -5.47
CA ALA A 152 -0.08 -4.42 -6.65
C ALA A 152 0.70 -5.17 -7.73
N ARG A 153 1.72 -5.94 -7.35
CA ARG A 153 2.47 -6.77 -8.31
C ARG A 153 1.59 -7.87 -8.92
N ARG A 154 0.75 -8.53 -8.12
CA ARG A 154 -0.23 -9.50 -8.61
C ARG A 154 -1.17 -8.84 -9.62
N ASP A 155 -1.70 -7.68 -9.27
CA ASP A 155 -2.68 -6.97 -10.09
C ASP A 155 -2.07 -6.31 -11.33
N ALA A 156 -0.77 -6.04 -11.32
CA ALA A 156 -0.03 -5.62 -12.50
C ALA A 156 0.20 -6.75 -13.51
N LEU A 157 0.24 -8.02 -13.10
CA LEU A 157 0.55 -9.17 -13.97
C LEU A 157 -0.71 -9.70 -14.66
N ASN A 158 -0.65 -9.91 -15.98
CA ASN A 158 -1.83 -10.37 -16.72
C ASN A 158 -2.35 -11.75 -16.27
N SER A 159 -1.47 -12.64 -15.83
CA SER A 159 -1.82 -14.01 -15.44
C SER A 159 -2.52 -14.12 -14.09
N SER A 160 -2.30 -13.18 -13.17
CA SER A 160 -2.77 -13.27 -11.78
C SER A 160 -3.62 -12.09 -11.33
N SER A 161 -3.78 -11.07 -12.18
CA SER A 161 -4.51 -9.86 -11.83
C SER A 161 -6.00 -10.08 -11.61
N THR A 162 -6.50 -9.49 -10.52
CA THR A 162 -7.92 -9.48 -10.14
C THR A 162 -8.68 -8.29 -10.70
N LEU A 163 -7.97 -7.31 -11.28
CA LEU A 163 -8.56 -6.09 -11.82
C LEU A 163 -9.27 -6.35 -13.15
N SER A 164 -10.34 -5.60 -13.39
CA SER A 164 -11.15 -5.74 -14.60
C SER A 164 -10.39 -5.37 -15.86
N VAL A 165 -10.59 -6.15 -16.92
CA VAL A 165 -10.11 -5.81 -18.27
C VAL A 165 -11.01 -4.73 -18.84
N VAL A 166 -10.41 -3.72 -19.46
CA VAL A 166 -11.15 -2.57 -20.00
C VAL A 166 -10.73 -2.25 -21.42
N ALA A 167 -11.70 -1.75 -22.19
CA ALA A 167 -11.47 -1.05 -23.44
C ALA A 167 -11.96 0.39 -23.29
N VAL A 168 -11.13 1.35 -23.70
CA VAL A 168 -11.51 2.77 -23.72
C VAL A 168 -11.97 3.11 -25.13
N VAL A 169 -13.16 3.68 -25.22
CA VAL A 169 -13.71 4.21 -26.47
C VAL A 169 -13.91 5.70 -26.30
N SER A 170 -13.25 6.48 -27.17
CA SER A 170 -13.28 7.95 -27.16
C SER A 170 -13.36 8.48 -28.60
N SER A 171 -13.92 9.67 -28.76
CA SER A 171 -13.91 10.38 -30.05
C SER A 171 -12.48 10.79 -30.44
N ASN A 172 -12.17 10.74 -31.74
CA ASN A 172 -10.88 11.14 -32.33
C ASN A 172 -10.40 12.54 -31.87
N GLU A 173 -11.33 13.45 -31.58
CA GLU A 173 -11.03 14.83 -31.19
C GLU A 173 -10.59 15.02 -29.74
N LYS A 174 -10.64 13.99 -28.88
CA LYS A 174 -10.37 14.12 -27.42
C LYS A 174 -9.20 13.29 -26.89
N LEU A 175 -8.79 12.25 -27.62
CA LEU A 175 -7.65 11.43 -27.22
C LEU A 175 -6.55 11.58 -28.26
N ALA A 176 -5.43 12.17 -27.86
CA ALA A 176 -4.23 12.27 -28.71
C ALA A 176 -3.38 10.98 -28.70
N LEU A 177 -3.93 9.88 -28.17
CA LEU A 177 -3.26 8.61 -27.91
C LEU A 177 -4.02 7.45 -28.58
N GLY A 178 -3.30 6.39 -28.96
CA GLY A 178 -3.88 5.23 -29.66
C GLY A 178 -4.04 5.42 -31.18
N ARG A 179 -4.56 4.38 -31.84
CA ARG A 179 -4.82 4.37 -33.30
C ARG A 179 -6.21 4.95 -33.62
N GLN A 180 -6.31 5.63 -34.77
CA GLN A 180 -7.60 5.94 -35.37
C GLN A 180 -8.21 4.67 -35.97
N LEU A 181 -9.52 4.51 -35.85
CA LEU A 181 -10.24 3.36 -36.42
C LEU A 181 -10.35 3.47 -37.95
N ASP A 182 -10.38 4.70 -38.46
CA ASP A 182 -10.62 4.99 -39.88
C ASP A 182 -9.32 4.93 -40.70
N ASP A 183 -8.17 5.25 -40.10
CA ASP A 183 -6.84 5.12 -40.70
C ASP A 183 -5.82 4.67 -39.64
N ILE A 184 -5.46 3.38 -39.71
CA ILE A 184 -4.56 2.72 -38.75
C ILE A 184 -3.09 3.14 -38.87
N PHE A 185 -2.70 3.83 -39.94
CA PHE A 185 -1.32 4.28 -40.17
C PHE A 185 -1.13 5.79 -39.94
N ALA A 186 -2.22 6.53 -39.74
CA ALA A 186 -2.17 7.95 -39.43
C ALA A 186 -2.00 8.19 -37.93
N ASP A 187 -1.01 9.02 -37.58
CA ASP A 187 -0.88 9.52 -36.22
C ASP A 187 -2.03 10.48 -35.89
N PRO A 188 -2.59 10.42 -34.65
CA PRO A 188 -3.57 11.39 -34.20
C PRO A 188 -3.05 12.83 -34.34
N SER A 189 -3.87 13.70 -34.93
CA SER A 189 -3.50 15.10 -35.10
C SER A 189 -3.38 15.80 -33.75
N LEU A 190 -2.25 16.46 -33.52
CA LEU A 190 -2.04 17.32 -32.34
C LEU A 190 -2.56 18.76 -32.55
N LYS A 191 -3.29 19.02 -33.63
CA LYS A 191 -3.79 20.36 -33.94
C LYS A 191 -4.77 20.79 -32.84
N GLY A 192 -4.41 21.84 -32.10
CA GLY A 192 -5.20 22.34 -30.96
C GLY A 192 -4.74 21.83 -29.59
N TYR A 193 -3.75 20.92 -29.54
CA TYR A 193 -3.18 20.39 -28.30
C TYR A 193 -1.86 21.08 -27.95
N ARG A 194 -1.57 21.20 -26.66
CA ARG A 194 -0.27 21.62 -26.13
C ARG A 194 0.26 20.52 -25.23
N ILE A 195 1.53 20.15 -25.41
CA ILE A 195 2.19 19.13 -24.60
C ILE A 195 3.07 19.83 -23.57
N ILE A 196 3.02 19.38 -22.33
CA ILE A 196 3.90 19.80 -21.24
C ILE A 196 4.35 18.51 -20.54
N GLY A 197 5.66 18.29 -20.39
CA GLY A 197 6.24 17.09 -19.78
C GLY A 197 7.14 16.31 -20.73
N ASP A 198 7.21 14.98 -20.54
CA ASP A 198 8.05 14.08 -21.34
C ASP A 198 7.45 13.85 -22.74
N GLN A 199 7.85 14.70 -23.68
CA GLN A 199 7.45 14.61 -25.08
C GLN A 199 7.93 13.31 -25.74
N GLU A 200 9.10 12.80 -25.36
CA GLU A 200 9.66 11.59 -25.96
C GLU A 200 8.83 10.35 -25.59
N LEU A 201 8.39 10.25 -24.34
CA LEU A 201 7.46 9.21 -23.91
C LEU A 201 6.12 9.33 -24.62
N PHE A 202 5.58 10.54 -24.73
CA PHE A 202 4.32 10.80 -25.44
C PHE A 202 4.39 10.38 -26.91
N ASP A 203 5.46 10.76 -27.62
CA ASP A 203 5.68 10.38 -29.01
C ASP A 203 5.87 8.87 -29.18
N LYS A 204 6.39 8.16 -28.17
CA LYS A 204 6.48 6.68 -28.19
C LYS A 204 5.11 5.98 -28.06
N ILE A 205 4.12 6.61 -27.43
CA ILE A 205 2.80 6.01 -27.21
C ILE A 205 1.73 6.53 -28.19
N ARG A 206 1.95 7.68 -28.82
CA ARG A 206 1.10 8.26 -29.85
C ARG A 206 1.10 7.40 -31.12
N GLY A 207 -0.08 7.14 -31.69
CA GLY A 207 -0.24 6.41 -32.97
C GLY A 207 0.09 4.91 -32.95
N ARG A 208 0.57 4.37 -31.82
CA ARG A 208 0.85 2.93 -31.69
C ARG A 208 -0.40 2.16 -31.30
N GLU A 209 -0.43 0.89 -31.71
CA GLU A 209 -1.31 -0.08 -31.07
C GLU A 209 -0.90 -0.21 -29.61
N LEU A 210 -1.68 0.40 -28.72
CA LEU A 210 -1.60 0.13 -27.29
C LEU A 210 -2.02 -1.32 -26.97
N ASN A 211 -2.61 -2.02 -27.94
CA ASN A 211 -2.84 -3.46 -27.96
C ASN A 211 -1.80 -4.09 -28.89
N ASP A 212 -0.62 -4.46 -28.39
CA ASP A 212 0.40 -5.09 -29.23
C ASP A 212 -0.12 -6.39 -29.86
N THR A 213 -0.31 -6.38 -31.18
CA THR A 213 -0.67 -7.56 -31.98
C THR A 213 0.56 -8.32 -32.48
N THR A 214 1.78 -7.84 -32.23
CA THR A 214 3.02 -8.45 -32.76
C THR A 214 3.32 -9.82 -32.16
N ASN A 215 2.77 -10.14 -31.00
CA ASN A 215 2.79 -11.50 -30.44
C ASN A 215 1.36 -11.98 -30.10
N PRO A 216 0.72 -12.75 -31.00
CA PRO A 216 -0.62 -13.31 -30.77
C PRO A 216 -0.74 -14.12 -29.46
N ASN A 217 0.39 -14.62 -28.94
CA ASN A 217 0.42 -15.43 -27.71
C ASN A 217 0.52 -14.58 -26.43
N GLN A 218 0.78 -13.27 -26.52
CA GLN A 218 0.90 -12.35 -25.38
C GLN A 218 0.26 -10.98 -25.68
N PRO A 219 -1.08 -10.91 -25.88
CA PRO A 219 -1.73 -9.63 -26.14
C PRO A 219 -1.59 -8.69 -24.93
N ILE A 220 -1.32 -7.41 -25.19
CA ILE A 220 -1.39 -6.37 -24.15
C ILE A 220 -2.84 -6.23 -23.70
N VAL A 221 -3.08 -6.42 -22.40
CA VAL A 221 -4.40 -6.34 -21.79
C VAL A 221 -4.46 -5.11 -20.92
N TRP A 222 -5.33 -4.16 -21.24
CA TRP A 222 -5.56 -2.98 -20.43
C TRP A 222 -6.46 -3.28 -19.25
N ARG A 223 -6.10 -2.78 -18.07
CA ARG A 223 -6.82 -3.02 -16.82
C ARG A 223 -7.15 -1.73 -16.10
N LEU A 224 -8.30 -1.73 -15.44
CA LEU A 224 -8.77 -0.63 -14.59
C LEU A 224 -8.05 -0.68 -13.25
N LEU A 225 -7.24 0.34 -12.95
CA LEU A 225 -6.58 0.50 -11.65
C LEU A 225 -7.51 1.15 -10.63
N LEU A 226 -8.11 2.27 -11.01
CA LEU A 226 -8.95 3.09 -10.14
C LEU A 226 -9.92 3.91 -10.98
N GLN A 227 -11.14 4.04 -10.49
CA GLN A 227 -12.11 5.00 -11.00
C GLN A 227 -12.51 5.92 -9.85
N THR A 228 -12.44 7.23 -10.13
CA THR A 228 -12.94 8.31 -9.28
C THR A 228 -14.04 9.04 -10.03
N ASP A 229 -14.69 10.01 -9.40
CA ASP A 229 -15.79 10.76 -10.03
C ASP A 229 -15.35 11.49 -11.32
N SER A 230 -14.10 11.98 -11.36
CA SER A 230 -13.58 12.80 -12.46
C SER A 230 -12.43 12.17 -13.25
N TRP A 231 -11.88 11.04 -12.78
CA TRP A 231 -10.71 10.40 -13.40
C TRP A 231 -10.83 8.88 -13.42
N VAL A 232 -10.38 8.30 -14.52
CA VAL A 232 -10.17 6.86 -14.66
C VAL A 232 -8.69 6.59 -14.93
N TYR A 233 -8.12 5.70 -14.13
CA TYR A 233 -6.73 5.27 -14.21
C TYR A 233 -6.67 3.86 -14.76
N ILE A 234 -5.99 3.68 -15.89
CA ILE A 234 -5.80 2.38 -16.53
C ILE A 234 -4.33 2.11 -16.79
N PHE A 235 -3.96 0.86 -16.95
CA PHE A 235 -2.59 0.47 -17.28
C PHE A 235 -2.56 -0.78 -18.15
N PRO A 236 -1.52 -0.98 -18.97
CA PRO A 236 -1.28 -2.22 -19.67
C PRO A 236 -0.71 -3.26 -18.71
N ALA A 237 -1.36 -4.41 -18.60
CA ALA A 237 -0.90 -5.50 -17.75
C ALA A 237 0.48 -6.01 -18.22
N LEU A 238 1.36 -6.27 -17.26
CA LEU A 238 2.68 -6.81 -17.51
C LEU A 238 2.61 -8.28 -17.96
N PRO A 239 3.52 -8.72 -18.84
CA PRO A 239 3.61 -10.12 -19.24
C PRO A 239 4.08 -10.99 -18.06
N PRO A 240 3.79 -12.32 -18.09
CA PRO A 240 4.15 -13.25 -17.00
C PRO A 240 5.66 -13.26 -16.68
N ASN A 241 6.51 -13.05 -17.69
CA ASN A 241 7.97 -13.09 -17.57
C ASN A 241 8.61 -11.71 -17.28
N SER A 242 7.81 -10.73 -16.86
CA SER A 242 8.29 -9.38 -16.55
C SER A 242 9.25 -9.37 -15.34
N LYS A 243 10.27 -8.48 -15.38
CA LYS A 243 11.23 -8.35 -14.27
C LYS A 243 10.52 -7.86 -12.99
N SER A 244 11.04 -8.23 -11.82
CA SER A 244 10.44 -7.88 -10.52
C SER A 244 10.33 -6.37 -10.28
N ASN A 245 11.25 -5.58 -10.85
CA ASN A 245 11.28 -4.11 -10.76
C ASN A 245 10.54 -3.40 -11.90
N GLN A 246 10.02 -4.13 -12.89
CA GLN A 246 9.28 -3.53 -14.00
C GLN A 246 7.93 -3.02 -13.50
N ARG A 247 7.57 -1.78 -13.88
CA ARG A 247 6.28 -1.14 -13.59
C ARG A 247 5.54 -0.83 -14.88
N PRO A 248 4.21 -1.02 -14.92
CA PRO A 248 3.42 -0.61 -16.07
C PRO A 248 3.18 0.91 -16.03
N PRO A 249 3.21 1.61 -17.19
CA PRO A 249 2.79 3.00 -17.24
C PRO A 249 1.29 3.13 -16.94
N VAL A 250 0.89 4.18 -16.24
CA VAL A 250 -0.52 4.48 -15.96
C VAL A 250 -1.01 5.61 -16.84
N LEU A 251 -2.16 5.41 -17.47
CA LEU A 251 -2.88 6.44 -18.20
C LEU A 251 -4.04 6.95 -17.33
N ALA A 252 -4.03 8.24 -17.04
CA ALA A 252 -5.12 8.95 -16.37
C ALA A 252 -5.99 9.66 -17.41
N ILE A 253 -7.31 9.42 -17.34
CA ILE A 253 -8.26 9.91 -18.31
C ILE A 253 -9.35 10.68 -17.57
N SER A 254 -9.57 11.95 -17.94
CA SER A 254 -10.62 12.78 -17.34
C SER A 254 -12.01 12.37 -17.84
N THR A 255 -12.93 12.12 -16.91
CA THR A 255 -14.33 11.77 -17.19
C THR A 255 -15.28 12.97 -17.13
N ALA A 256 -14.77 14.15 -16.78
CA ALA A 256 -15.59 15.35 -16.49
C ALA A 256 -16.51 15.77 -17.65
N ASP A 257 -16.15 15.45 -18.90
CA ASP A 257 -16.93 15.83 -20.07
C ASP A 257 -17.95 14.76 -20.55
N GLY A 258 -18.06 13.62 -19.85
CA GLY A 258 -19.09 12.60 -20.12
C GLY A 258 -19.01 11.88 -21.47
N ARG A 259 -17.96 12.10 -22.28
CA ARG A 259 -17.84 11.56 -23.66
C ARG A 259 -16.81 10.45 -23.84
N ILE A 260 -16.21 9.98 -22.74
CA ILE A 260 -15.32 8.82 -22.75
C ILE A 260 -16.12 7.64 -22.19
N GLN A 261 -16.35 6.64 -23.03
CA GLN A 261 -17.06 5.43 -22.64
C GLN A 261 -16.04 4.36 -22.26
N PHE A 262 -16.16 3.87 -21.03
CA PHE A 262 -15.36 2.76 -20.53
C PHE A 262 -16.18 1.48 -20.66
N LEU A 263 -15.70 0.55 -21.46
CA LEU A 263 -16.28 -0.77 -21.56
C LEU A 263 -15.51 -1.73 -20.66
N ILE A 264 -16.14 -2.20 -19.59
CA ILE A 264 -15.62 -3.27 -18.76
C ILE A 264 -15.88 -4.59 -19.50
N LEU A 265 -14.80 -5.26 -19.89
CA LEU A 265 -14.86 -6.55 -20.57
C LEU A 265 -14.77 -7.67 -19.53
N SER A 266 -15.91 -8.26 -19.17
CA SER A 266 -15.93 -9.51 -18.41
C SER A 266 -15.57 -10.65 -19.35
N ARG A 267 -14.33 -11.16 -19.30
CA ARG A 267 -14.02 -12.43 -19.97
C ARG A 267 -14.66 -13.57 -19.17
N PRO A 268 -15.47 -14.46 -19.77
CA PRO A 268 -15.79 -15.73 -19.13
C PRO A 268 -14.48 -16.48 -18.88
N LYS A 269 -14.32 -17.07 -17.68
CA LYS A 269 -13.23 -18.02 -17.43
C LYS A 269 -13.45 -19.21 -18.36
N MET A 270 -12.80 -19.22 -19.51
CA MET A 270 -12.68 -20.44 -20.30
C MET A 270 -11.61 -21.27 -19.61
N ASN A 271 -12.06 -22.31 -18.90
CA ASN A 271 -11.22 -23.36 -18.34
C ASN A 271 -10.60 -24.19 -19.45
#